data_AF-A0A5C7MCL0-F1
#
_entry.id   AF-A0A5C7MCL0-F1
#
_cell.length_a   1.000
_cell.length_b   1.000
_cell.length_c   1.000
_cell.angle_alpha   90.00
_cell.angle_beta   90.00
_cell.angle_gamma   90.00
#
_symmetry.space_group_name_H-M   'P 1'
#
loop_
_entity.id
_entity.type
_entity.pdbx_description
1 polymer ?
#
loop_
_entity_poly.entity_id
_entity_poly.type
_entity_poly.pdbx_seq_one_letter_code
_entity_poly.pdbx_strand_id
1 'polypeptide(L)'
;MARIAYLGPQGTFSEAAMLQLVADDPDFEPVACDSTGAALEAVRMAAADYACVPIENSIEGSVLPTMDSLSSGGGVQIFAEHTLDVAFSIVVRPGVTADAVSTIAAFPVAAAQVRRWLAEQLPHATLVPAISNAGAAQQVSEGLVDAGVSTALAAVRWELDSLADGVVDEPNART
;
A
#
# COMPACT_ATOMS: atom_id res chain seq x y z
N MET A 1 -3.86 -24.77 3.29
CA MET A 1 -3.57 -23.35 3.44
C MET A 1 -2.10 -23.04 3.19
N ALA A 2 -1.79 -22.46 2.02
CA ALA A 2 -0.45 -21.96 1.71
C ALA A 2 -0.20 -20.62 2.42
N ARG A 3 0.99 -20.40 2.98
CA ARG A 3 1.37 -19.12 3.62
C ARG A 3 2.03 -18.22 2.60
N ILE A 4 1.52 -17.00 2.45
CA ILE A 4 2.01 -16.03 1.46
C ILE A 4 2.50 -14.79 2.19
N ALA A 5 3.82 -14.63 2.23
CA ALA A 5 4.45 -13.45 2.79
C ALA A 5 4.28 -12.23 1.87
N TYR A 6 4.15 -11.03 2.45
CA TYR A 6 4.09 -9.79 1.67
C TYR A 6 4.68 -8.61 2.45
N LEU A 7 5.03 -7.53 1.72
CA LEU A 7 5.44 -6.29 2.37
C LEU A 7 4.23 -5.62 3.06
N GLY A 8 4.23 -5.70 4.38
CA GLY A 8 3.19 -5.16 5.24
C GLY A 8 3.30 -3.64 5.47
N PRO A 9 2.46 -3.09 6.36
CA PRO A 9 1.42 -3.79 7.14
C PRO A 9 0.19 -4.17 6.27
N GLN A 10 -0.85 -4.70 6.88
CA GLN A 10 -2.13 -4.95 6.20
C GLN A 10 -2.67 -3.66 5.54
N GLY A 11 -3.26 -3.79 4.35
CA GLY A 11 -3.79 -2.70 3.54
C GLY A 11 -2.78 -2.07 2.59
N THR A 12 -1.58 -2.62 2.40
CA THR A 12 -0.64 -2.14 1.38
C THR A 12 -1.06 -2.53 -0.03
N PHE A 13 -0.45 -1.88 -1.04
CA PHE A 13 -0.56 -2.32 -2.43
C PHE A 13 0.00 -3.73 -2.64
N SER A 14 1.04 -4.13 -1.89
CA SER A 14 1.58 -5.49 -1.92
C SER A 14 0.55 -6.52 -1.45
N GLU A 15 -0.23 -6.20 -0.41
CA GLU A 15 -1.34 -7.06 0.01
C GLU A 15 -2.43 -7.11 -1.07
N ALA A 16 -2.81 -5.97 -1.65
CA ALA A 16 -3.79 -5.92 -2.72
C ALA A 16 -3.37 -6.74 -3.95
N ALA A 17 -2.09 -6.66 -4.35
CA ALA A 17 -1.54 -7.45 -5.44
C ALA A 17 -1.55 -8.95 -5.12
N MET A 18 -1.17 -9.33 -3.90
CA MET A 18 -1.23 -10.71 -3.43
C MET A 18 -2.66 -11.26 -3.48
N LEU A 19 -3.64 -10.52 -2.94
CA LEU A 19 -5.05 -10.92 -2.94
C LEU A 19 -5.60 -11.08 -4.37
N GLN A 20 -5.16 -10.25 -5.32
CA GLN A 20 -5.56 -10.38 -6.74
C GLN A 20 -4.91 -11.60 -7.42
N LEU A 21 -3.65 -11.89 -7.10
CA LEU A 21 -2.92 -13.06 -7.62
C LEU A 21 -3.57 -14.39 -7.21
N VAL A 22 -4.16 -14.45 -6.02
CA VAL A 22 -4.76 -15.67 -5.44
C VAL A 22 -6.28 -15.63 -5.41
N ALA A 23 -6.92 -14.75 -6.18
CA ALA A 23 -8.37 -14.58 -6.16
C ALA A 23 -9.14 -15.88 -6.48
N ASP A 24 -8.55 -16.77 -7.27
CA ASP A 24 -9.11 -18.08 -7.64
C ASP A 24 -8.78 -19.21 -6.65
N ASP A 25 -7.90 -18.99 -5.67
CA ASP A 25 -7.52 -19.95 -4.65
C ASP A 25 -7.59 -19.33 -3.24
N PRO A 26 -8.74 -19.41 -2.55
CA PRO A 26 -8.94 -18.75 -1.26
C PRO A 26 -8.30 -19.49 -0.07
N ASP A 27 -7.68 -20.67 -0.25
CA ASP A 27 -7.06 -21.43 0.85
C ASP A 27 -5.60 -20.99 1.09
N PHE A 28 -5.42 -19.74 1.55
CA PHE A 28 -4.10 -19.19 1.87
C PHE A 28 -4.10 -18.29 3.12
N GLU A 29 -2.97 -18.27 3.82
CA GLU A 29 -2.71 -17.44 5.00
C GLU A 29 -1.77 -16.28 4.64
N PRO A 30 -2.23 -15.02 4.68
CA PRO A 30 -1.39 -13.86 4.43
C PRO A 30 -0.45 -13.60 5.62
N VAL A 31 0.85 -13.45 5.35
CA VAL A 31 1.88 -13.18 6.36
C VAL A 31 2.51 -11.80 6.11
N ALA A 32 2.11 -10.80 6.90
CA ALA A 32 2.70 -9.46 6.80
C ALA A 32 4.15 -9.46 7.29
N CYS A 33 5.05 -8.82 6.54
CA CYS A 33 6.46 -8.68 6.88
C CYS A 33 6.91 -7.21 6.83
N ASP A 34 7.90 -6.86 7.65
CA ASP A 34 8.38 -5.46 7.78
C ASP A 34 9.20 -4.96 6.58
N SER A 35 9.64 -5.86 5.70
CA SER A 35 10.40 -5.52 4.49
C SER A 35 10.24 -6.58 3.39
N THR A 36 10.58 -6.23 2.15
CA THR A 36 10.57 -7.19 1.03
C THR A 36 11.65 -8.27 1.23
N GLY A 37 12.79 -7.91 1.81
CA GLY A 37 13.82 -8.86 2.20
C GLY A 37 13.34 -9.86 3.26
N ALA A 38 12.61 -9.40 4.28
CA ALA A 38 12.02 -10.29 5.29
C ALA A 38 10.97 -11.24 4.69
N ALA A 39 10.15 -10.76 3.75
CA ALA A 39 9.18 -11.61 3.04
C ALA A 39 9.86 -12.70 2.20
N LEU A 40 10.94 -12.37 1.48
CA LEU A 40 11.72 -13.34 0.72
C LEU A 40 12.47 -14.32 1.65
N GLU A 41 13.00 -13.84 2.77
CA GLU A 41 13.67 -14.69 3.76
C GLU A 41 12.70 -15.68 4.42
N ALA A 42 11.43 -15.29 4.64
CA ALA A 42 10.41 -16.19 5.15
C ALA A 42 10.22 -17.42 4.24
N VAL A 43 10.32 -17.26 2.92
CA VAL A 43 10.29 -18.38 1.96
C VAL A 43 11.54 -19.25 2.10
N ARG A 44 12.73 -18.65 2.18
CA ARG A 44 13.99 -19.40 2.35
C ARG A 44 14.01 -20.23 3.62
N MET A 45 13.43 -19.72 4.70
CA MET A 45 13.35 -20.39 6.00
C MET A 45 12.15 -21.34 6.12
N ALA A 46 11.35 -21.54 5.07
CA ALA A 46 10.10 -22.29 5.08
C ALA A 46 9.06 -21.78 6.11
N ALA A 47 9.18 -20.51 6.52
CA ALA A 47 8.20 -19.80 7.33
C ALA A 47 7.01 -19.29 6.49
N ALA A 48 7.20 -19.18 5.17
CA ALA A 48 6.15 -18.98 4.17
C ALA A 48 6.41 -19.91 2.97
N ASP A 49 5.37 -20.20 2.20
CA ASP A 49 5.46 -21.03 1.00
C ASP A 49 5.71 -20.15 -0.25
N TYR A 50 5.18 -18.92 -0.24
CA TYR A 50 5.36 -17.92 -1.29
C TYR A 50 5.61 -16.53 -0.71
N ALA A 51 6.11 -15.61 -1.54
CA ALA A 51 6.20 -14.19 -1.21
C ALA A 51 5.70 -13.33 -2.38
N CYS A 52 4.87 -12.33 -2.08
CA CYS A 52 4.47 -11.27 -2.98
C CYS A 52 5.19 -9.98 -2.59
N VAL A 53 6.14 -9.54 -3.42
CA VAL A 53 6.96 -8.35 -3.18
C VAL A 53 6.97 -7.46 -4.42
N PRO A 54 6.91 -6.13 -4.27
CA PRO A 54 7.03 -5.22 -5.41
C PRO A 54 8.47 -5.23 -5.93
N ILE A 55 8.63 -5.26 -7.24
CA ILE A 55 9.95 -5.25 -7.91
C ILE A 55 10.22 -3.94 -8.65
N GLU A 56 9.17 -3.26 -9.13
CA GLU A 56 9.25 -1.99 -9.84
C GLU A 56 8.01 -1.14 -9.57
N ASN A 57 8.15 0.18 -9.63
CA ASN A 57 7.06 1.14 -9.68
C ASN A 57 7.28 2.06 -10.88
N SER A 58 6.24 2.35 -11.68
CA SER A 58 6.41 3.15 -12.90
C SER A 58 6.81 4.61 -12.65
N ILE A 59 6.68 5.11 -11.41
CA ILE A 59 7.04 6.47 -11.02
C ILE A 59 8.42 6.52 -10.36
N GLU A 60 8.72 5.60 -9.43
CA GLU A 60 9.99 5.59 -8.68
C GLU A 60 11.09 4.70 -9.30
N GLY A 61 10.72 3.80 -10.21
CA GLY A 61 11.60 2.80 -10.80
C GLY A 61 11.71 1.53 -9.95
N SER A 62 12.84 0.83 -10.06
CA SER A 62 13.05 -0.46 -9.40
C SER A 62 13.05 -0.35 -7.88
N VAL A 63 12.42 -1.33 -7.22
CA VAL A 63 12.42 -1.45 -5.75
C VAL A 63 13.73 -2.11 -5.32
N LEU A 64 14.74 -1.29 -5.06
CA LEU A 64 16.10 -1.75 -4.75
C LEU A 64 16.18 -2.81 -3.63
N PRO A 65 15.45 -2.69 -2.49
CA PRO A 65 15.50 -3.73 -1.45
C PRO A 65 15.08 -5.12 -1.94
N THR A 66 14.12 -5.18 -2.88
CA THR A 66 13.70 -6.45 -3.51
C THR A 66 14.79 -6.96 -4.43
N MET A 67 15.37 -6.10 -5.28
CA MET A 67 16.45 -6.47 -6.21
C MET A 67 17.68 -7.00 -5.46
N ASP A 68 18.10 -6.30 -4.40
CA ASP A 68 19.23 -6.71 -3.56
C ASP A 68 18.95 -8.07 -2.91
N SER A 69 17.73 -8.23 -2.37
CA SER A 69 17.31 -9.48 -1.73
C SER A 69 17.21 -10.64 -2.71
N LEU A 70 16.83 -10.42 -3.97
CA LEU A 70 16.79 -11.46 -5.01
C LEU A 70 18.19 -11.81 -5.54
N SER A 71 19.08 -10.82 -5.62
CA SER A 71 20.45 -11.02 -6.10
C SER A 71 21.35 -11.78 -5.11
N SER A 72 20.99 -11.74 -3.83
CA SER A 72 21.71 -12.37 -2.73
C SER A 72 20.92 -13.55 -2.13
N GLY A 73 21.61 -14.54 -1.55
CA GLY A 73 20.96 -15.56 -0.72
C GLY A 73 20.32 -16.75 -1.42
N GLY A 74 20.16 -16.77 -2.75
CA GLY A 74 19.62 -17.93 -3.49
C GLY A 74 18.29 -18.45 -2.94
N GLY A 75 17.90 -19.69 -3.30
CA GLY A 75 16.80 -20.41 -2.63
C GLY A 75 15.38 -19.89 -2.89
N VAL A 76 15.22 -18.90 -3.79
CA VAL A 76 13.92 -18.40 -4.25
C VAL A 76 13.92 -18.29 -5.78
N GLN A 77 12.74 -18.41 -6.38
CA GLN A 77 12.54 -18.27 -7.82
C GLN A 77 11.26 -17.49 -8.09
N ILE A 78 11.34 -16.50 -8.98
CA ILE A 78 10.15 -15.80 -9.48
C ILE A 78 9.38 -16.78 -10.37
N PHE A 79 8.09 -16.99 -10.06
CA PHE A 79 7.23 -17.93 -10.79
C PHE A 79 5.94 -17.30 -11.33
N ALA A 80 5.61 -16.09 -10.87
CA ALA A 80 4.43 -15.33 -11.28
C ALA A 80 4.74 -13.83 -11.18
N GLU A 81 4.02 -13.05 -11.97
CA GLU A 81 4.03 -11.58 -11.92
C GLU A 81 2.60 -11.06 -11.95
N HIS A 82 2.39 -9.88 -11.38
CA HIS A 82 1.12 -9.16 -11.45
C HIS A 82 1.42 -7.67 -11.53
N THR A 83 0.73 -6.98 -12.43
CA THR A 83 0.81 -5.52 -12.51
C THR A 83 -0.45 -4.93 -11.89
N LEU A 84 -0.27 -4.09 -10.88
CA LEU A 84 -1.36 -3.42 -10.18
C LEU A 84 -1.37 -1.93 -10.54
N ASP A 85 -2.52 -1.44 -10.99
CA ASP A 85 -2.72 0.00 -11.18
C ASP A 85 -2.73 0.70 -9.83
N VAL A 86 -1.90 1.73 -9.68
CA VAL A 86 -1.76 2.49 -8.44
C VAL A 86 -2.70 3.68 -8.49
N ALA A 87 -3.70 3.65 -7.62
CA ALA A 87 -4.58 4.78 -7.36
C ALA A 87 -4.85 4.88 -5.86
N PHE A 88 -5.08 6.11 -5.40
CA PHE A 88 -5.24 6.39 -3.97
C PHE A 88 -6.70 6.70 -3.62
N SER A 89 -7.05 6.40 -2.37
CA SER A 89 -8.27 6.86 -1.72
C SER A 89 -7.91 7.93 -0.70
N ILE A 90 -8.70 9.01 -0.67
CA ILE A 90 -8.58 10.07 0.33
C ILE A 90 -9.53 9.72 1.47
N VAL A 91 -9.00 8.98 2.44
CA VAL A 91 -9.80 8.35 3.49
C VAL A 91 -10.03 9.28 4.67
N VAL A 92 -11.20 9.16 5.30
CA VAL A 92 -11.61 9.92 6.48
C VAL A 92 -12.40 9.02 7.43
N ARG A 93 -12.57 9.42 8.69
CA ARG A 93 -13.50 8.73 9.59
C ARG A 93 -14.95 8.88 9.12
N PRO A 94 -15.84 7.92 9.42
CA PRO A 94 -17.22 7.97 8.96
C PRO A 94 -17.92 9.31 9.25
N GLY A 95 -18.55 9.88 8.21
CA GLY A 95 -19.30 11.14 8.31
C GLY A 95 -18.45 12.43 8.35
N VAL A 96 -17.12 12.35 8.26
CA VAL A 96 -16.26 13.53 8.08
C VAL A 96 -16.37 14.03 6.64
N THR A 97 -16.60 15.33 6.48
CA THR A 97 -16.69 15.99 5.17
C THR A 97 -15.40 16.75 4.84
N ALA A 98 -15.21 17.09 3.56
CA ALA A 98 -13.98 17.74 3.08
C ALA A 98 -13.69 19.09 3.78
N ASP A 99 -14.73 19.85 4.13
CA ASP A 99 -14.64 21.13 4.84
C ASP A 99 -14.15 21.01 6.30
N ALA A 100 -14.22 19.80 6.88
CA ALA A 100 -13.70 19.54 8.22
C ALA A 100 -12.23 19.09 8.23
N VAL A 101 -11.61 18.87 7.07
CA VAL A 101 -10.24 18.35 6.96
C VAL A 101 -9.22 19.47 7.11
N SER A 102 -8.44 19.44 8.20
CA SER A 102 -7.33 20.37 8.46
C SER A 102 -5.96 19.69 8.35
N THR A 103 -5.90 18.38 8.52
CA THR A 103 -4.67 17.57 8.49
C THR A 103 -4.82 16.33 7.61
N ILE A 104 -3.79 16.03 6.83
CA ILE A 104 -3.77 14.88 5.91
C ILE A 104 -2.50 14.07 6.12
N ALA A 105 -2.61 12.83 6.57
CA ALA A 105 -1.49 11.91 6.61
C ALA A 105 -1.18 11.37 5.20
N ALA A 106 0.07 11.43 4.77
CA ALA A 106 0.48 10.86 3.49
C ALA A 106 1.92 10.34 3.54
N PHE A 107 2.14 9.16 2.96
CA PHE A 107 3.49 8.69 2.67
C PHE A 107 4.13 9.63 1.62
N PRO A 108 5.39 10.07 1.76
CA PRO A 108 5.96 11.12 0.90
C PRO A 108 5.82 10.86 -0.61
N VAL A 109 5.99 9.60 -1.02
CA VAL A 109 5.83 9.18 -2.42
C VAL A 109 4.39 9.35 -2.89
N ALA A 110 3.42 8.87 -2.10
CA ALA A 110 2.01 8.99 -2.42
C ALA A 110 1.57 10.46 -2.45
N ALA A 111 2.04 11.28 -1.50
CA ALA A 111 1.76 12.71 -1.45
C ALA A 111 2.18 13.43 -2.75
N ALA A 112 3.31 13.03 -3.35
CA ALA A 112 3.77 13.59 -4.61
C ALA A 112 2.88 13.20 -5.81
N GLN A 113 2.22 12.04 -5.75
CA GLN A 113 1.37 11.48 -6.80
C GLN A 113 -0.09 11.94 -6.76
N VAL A 114 -0.50 12.67 -5.70
CA VAL A 114 -1.88 13.22 -5.56
C VAL A 114 -1.89 14.72 -5.27
N ARG A 115 -0.74 15.38 -5.48
CA ARG A 115 -0.53 16.77 -5.07
C ARG A 115 -1.48 17.74 -5.77
N ARG A 116 -1.78 17.54 -7.06
CA ARG A 116 -2.68 18.43 -7.81
C ARG A 116 -4.09 18.33 -7.23
N TRP A 117 -4.58 17.11 -7.04
CA TRP A 117 -5.90 16.88 -6.45
C TRP A 117 -6.02 17.50 -5.05
N LEU A 118 -5.01 17.30 -4.18
CA LEU A 118 -5.01 17.88 -2.83
C LEU A 118 -5.02 19.41 -2.85
N ALA A 119 -4.26 20.04 -3.74
CA ALA A 119 -4.21 21.49 -3.87
C ALA A 119 -5.54 22.07 -4.38
N GLU A 120 -6.30 21.32 -5.18
CA GLU A 120 -7.59 21.74 -5.71
C GLU A 120 -8.74 21.51 -4.73
N GLN A 121 -8.78 20.35 -4.08
CA GLN A 121 -9.92 19.91 -3.27
C GLN A 121 -9.75 20.23 -1.78
N LEU A 122 -8.52 20.23 -1.27
CA LEU A 122 -8.20 20.44 0.15
C LEU A 122 -7.09 21.49 0.34
N PRO A 123 -7.21 22.70 -0.24
CA PRO A 123 -6.12 23.70 -0.31
C PRO A 123 -5.64 24.23 1.04
N HIS A 124 -6.44 24.07 2.10
CA HIS A 124 -6.14 24.56 3.44
C HIS A 124 -5.59 23.50 4.38
N ALA A 125 -5.59 22.23 3.96
CA ALA A 125 -5.16 21.14 4.79
C ALA A 125 -3.63 21.02 4.82
N THR A 126 -3.08 20.71 5.99
CA THR A 126 -1.63 20.52 6.19
C THR A 126 -1.27 19.05 6.02
N LEU A 127 -0.25 18.77 5.20
CA LEU A 127 0.29 17.42 5.05
C LEU A 127 1.15 17.02 6.24
N VAL A 128 0.88 15.83 6.78
CA VAL A 128 1.63 15.18 7.84
C VAL A 128 2.30 13.93 7.26
N PRO A 129 3.62 13.75 7.40
CA PRO A 129 4.29 12.55 6.90
C PRO A 129 3.79 11.27 7.60
N ALA A 130 3.38 10.29 6.81
CA ALA A 130 3.07 8.94 7.28
C ALA A 130 4.21 7.97 6.93
N ILE A 131 4.30 6.87 7.67
CA ILE A 131 5.30 5.81 7.43
C ILE A 131 4.95 4.91 6.24
N SER A 132 3.67 4.83 5.86
CA SER A 132 3.16 4.10 4.69
C SER A 132 1.73 4.56 4.36
N ASN A 133 1.21 4.17 3.20
CA ASN A 133 -0.19 4.45 2.81
C ASN A 133 -1.18 3.78 3.77
N ALA A 134 -0.92 2.52 4.15
CA ALA A 134 -1.72 1.82 5.14
C ALA A 134 -1.61 2.48 6.53
N GLY A 135 -0.43 2.98 6.90
CA GLY A 135 -0.22 3.75 8.12
C GLY A 135 -1.01 5.07 8.15
N ALA A 136 -1.20 5.72 7.00
CA ALA A 136 -2.06 6.91 6.91
C ALA A 136 -3.52 6.59 7.25
N ALA A 137 -4.07 5.47 6.74
CA ALA A 137 -5.42 5.03 7.13
C ALA A 137 -5.50 4.70 8.64
N GLN A 138 -4.49 4.03 9.18
CA GLN A 138 -4.44 3.76 10.62
C GLN A 138 -4.48 5.07 11.43
N GLN A 139 -3.66 6.07 11.09
CA GLN A 139 -3.65 7.37 11.77
C GLN A 139 -5.01 8.08 11.72
N VAL A 140 -5.74 7.97 10.61
CA VAL A 140 -7.12 8.49 10.48
C VAL A 140 -8.07 7.75 11.42
N SER A 141 -7.99 6.41 11.44
CA SER A 141 -8.85 5.57 12.30
C SER A 141 -8.65 5.86 13.79
N GLU A 142 -7.41 6.17 14.19
CA GLU A 142 -7.01 6.47 15.57
C GLU A 142 -7.33 7.92 15.98
N GLY A 143 -7.81 8.78 15.07
CA GLY A 143 -8.10 10.17 15.40
C GLY A 143 -6.90 11.11 15.40
N LEU A 144 -5.73 10.65 14.91
CA LEU A 144 -4.49 11.44 14.94
C LEU A 144 -4.44 12.51 13.84
N VAL A 145 -5.16 12.29 12.74
CA VAL A 145 -5.35 13.22 11.62
C VAL A 145 -6.80 13.17 11.13
N ASP A 146 -7.20 14.14 10.32
CA ASP A 146 -8.56 14.23 9.78
C ASP A 146 -8.76 13.35 8.55
N ALA A 147 -7.77 13.34 7.65
CA ALA A 147 -7.78 12.54 6.42
C ALA A 147 -6.43 11.84 6.16
N GLY A 148 -6.42 10.92 5.20
CA GLY A 148 -5.22 10.17 4.80
C GLY A 148 -5.20 9.83 3.33
N VAL A 149 -4.02 9.88 2.70
CA VAL A 149 -3.80 9.33 1.36
C VAL A 149 -3.45 7.84 1.52
N SER A 150 -4.40 6.97 1.16
CA SER A 150 -4.29 5.54 1.43
C SER A 150 -4.71 4.67 0.25
N THR A 151 -4.73 3.34 0.45
CA THR A 151 -5.26 2.37 -0.51
C THR A 151 -6.74 2.12 -0.23
N ALA A 152 -7.49 1.71 -1.25
CA ALA A 152 -8.88 1.28 -1.07
C ALA A 152 -8.99 0.08 -0.11
N LEU A 153 -8.01 -0.83 -0.13
CA LEU A 153 -7.98 -1.98 0.78
C LEU A 153 -7.83 -1.56 2.25
N ALA A 154 -6.96 -0.58 2.52
CA ALA A 154 -6.79 -0.05 3.87
C ALA A 154 -8.05 0.67 4.36
N ALA A 155 -8.77 1.38 3.49
CA ALA A 155 -10.05 2.00 3.82
C ALA A 155 -11.07 0.95 4.31
N VAL A 156 -11.18 -0.18 3.61
CA VAL A 156 -12.06 -1.30 4.01
C VAL A 156 -11.62 -1.91 5.34
N ARG A 157 -10.32 -2.17 5.53
CA ARG A 157 -9.78 -2.79 6.75
C ARG A 157 -10.01 -1.95 8.01
N TRP A 158 -10.01 -0.63 7.86
CA TRP A 158 -10.17 0.32 8.96
C TRP A 158 -11.58 0.92 9.05
N GLU A 159 -12.53 0.43 8.25
CA GLU A 159 -13.91 0.91 8.21
C GLU A 159 -14.02 2.44 8.02
N LEU A 160 -13.20 2.97 7.11
CA LEU A 160 -13.12 4.40 6.80
C LEU A 160 -13.98 4.76 5.59
N ASP A 161 -14.50 5.98 5.60
CA ASP A 161 -15.13 6.58 4.42
C ASP A 161 -14.05 7.13 3.48
N SER A 162 -14.43 7.37 2.22
CA SER A 162 -13.57 8.00 1.22
C SER A 162 -14.20 9.30 0.73
N LEU A 163 -13.44 10.39 0.78
CA LEU A 163 -13.82 11.65 0.13
C LEU A 163 -13.68 11.56 -1.40
N ALA A 164 -12.73 10.76 -1.86
CA ALA A 164 -12.51 10.45 -3.26
C ALA A 164 -11.69 9.18 -3.42
N ASP A 165 -12.10 8.34 -4.36
CA ASP A 165 -11.38 7.14 -4.78
C ASP A 165 -10.78 7.33 -6.17
N GLY A 166 -9.76 6.55 -6.49
CA GLY A 166 -9.13 6.59 -7.80
C GLY A 166 -8.28 7.85 -8.04
N VAL A 167 -7.84 8.51 -6.97
CA VAL A 167 -7.07 9.75 -7.06
C VAL A 167 -5.65 9.44 -7.53
N VAL A 168 -5.28 10.03 -8.67
CA VAL A 168 -3.95 9.91 -9.27
C VAL A 168 -3.66 11.13 -10.15
N ASP A 169 -2.48 11.73 -10.00
CA ASP A 169 -2.04 12.84 -10.87
C ASP A 169 -1.45 12.32 -12.20
N GLU A 170 -0.90 11.11 -12.20
CA GLU A 170 -0.30 10.45 -13.37
C GLU A 170 -1.04 9.12 -13.68
N PRO A 171 -1.91 9.08 -14.70
CA PRO A 171 -2.87 7.98 -14.90
C PRO A 171 -2.25 6.61 -15.25
N ASN A 172 -0.94 6.56 -15.51
CA ASN A 172 -0.20 5.34 -15.82
C ASN A 172 0.68 4.86 -14.64
N ALA A 173 0.37 5.29 -13.41
CA ALA A 173 1.02 4.79 -12.21
C ALA A 173 0.68 3.31 -11.99
N ARG A 174 1.71 2.45 -11.96
CA ARG A 174 1.58 0.99 -11.80
C ARG A 174 2.73 0.45 -10.95
N THR A 175 2.50 -0.69 -10.30
CA THR A 175 3.50 -1.45 -9.56
C THR A 175 3.45 -2.94 -9.89
#